data_AF-A0A2N0KFX9-F1
#
_entry.id   AF-A0A2N0KFX9-F1
#
_cell.length_a   1.000
_cell.length_b   1.000
_cell.length_c   1.000
_cell.angle_alpha   90.00
_cell.angle_beta   90.00
_cell.angle_gamma   90.00
#
_symmetry.space_group_name_H-M   'P 1'
#
loop_
_entity.id
_entity.type
_entity.pdbx_description
1 polymer ?
#
loop_
_entity_poly.entity_id
_entity_poly.type
_entity_poly.pdbx_seq_one_letter_code
_entity_poly.pdbx_strand_id
1 'polypeptide(L)'
;MIRTPGTARVATALGLFALALAAVLAIAPQSARAGSITAGETRIESADPREVSFRVSVEAPSSLESARFIYKVLNPDGNVGGGGVAEFVPATRTDVTFTLGTVTASRYIPVGSEFVIQWELTDRDGTKVTTDEESFVFLDGRYDWQNRTEGAVTVYWYGSNQDRADLAFEATRSSLADTEALLEATVEYPVKVMVWASESDGDLARQPRGETFDSQVVTGGQRVAPDLIFVFTPDVDVIRHETAHIVTKVAGDGAFTRVPSWLDEGTAVYMQNTPGSGYSSAIRFAIETGAPLNLRSLQSPANEASLINLFYGQSWSTVDFMVSNFGEEAFAEVYRTIKAGSPTDDALMAVYGVDQNGLYNLWREANGMTAIDFGSSAAGTAVPGAEATRAPLAIPTSVAAAPRSGAGAAGTATSGASGADSSDGGSDGGSGASGIIVALVTLLIVAALGGSAFALSRRGRA
;
A
#
# COMPACT_ATOMS: atom_id res chain seq x y z
N MET A 1 -41.84 99.49 -26.00
CA MET A 1 -41.12 99.24 -24.74
C MET A 1 -41.39 97.79 -24.33
N ILE A 2 -40.37 96.94 -24.38
CA ILE A 2 -40.45 95.49 -24.18
C ILE A 2 -40.29 95.20 -22.68
N ARG A 3 -41.22 94.44 -22.09
CA ARG A 3 -41.03 93.74 -20.81
C ARG A 3 -41.68 92.36 -20.89
N THR A 4 -40.83 91.34 -20.90
CA THR A 4 -41.15 89.91 -20.70
C THR A 4 -41.29 89.59 -19.21
N PRO A 5 -42.33 88.86 -18.80
CA PRO A 5 -42.28 87.93 -17.67
C PRO A 5 -42.48 86.50 -18.19
N GLY A 6 -41.69 85.51 -17.82
CA GLY A 6 -40.82 85.45 -16.66
C GLY A 6 -41.04 84.10 -15.98
N THR A 7 -40.23 83.12 -16.39
CA THR A 7 -39.39 82.25 -15.53
C THR A 7 -40.01 81.38 -14.41
N ALA A 8 -41.23 81.64 -13.93
CA ALA A 8 -41.78 80.92 -12.77
C ALA A 8 -42.27 79.50 -13.08
N ARG A 9 -42.82 79.25 -14.28
CA ARG A 9 -43.37 77.93 -14.66
C ARG A 9 -42.31 76.89 -15.03
N VAL A 10 -41.11 77.33 -15.39
CA VAL A 10 -39.99 76.43 -15.76
C VAL A 10 -39.31 75.90 -14.50
N ALA A 11 -39.22 76.69 -13.43
CA ALA A 11 -38.60 76.27 -12.17
C ALA A 11 -39.36 75.15 -11.45
N THR A 12 -40.70 75.15 -11.51
CA THR A 12 -41.53 74.09 -10.87
C THR A 12 -41.48 72.77 -11.63
N ALA A 13 -41.40 72.82 -12.96
CA ALA A 13 -41.26 71.63 -13.80
C ALA A 13 -39.88 70.97 -13.66
N LEU A 14 -38.81 71.75 -13.51
CA LEU A 14 -37.47 71.22 -13.23
C LEU A 14 -37.37 70.59 -11.83
N GLY A 15 -38.05 71.16 -10.83
CA GLY A 15 -38.06 70.60 -9.47
C GLY A 15 -38.71 69.21 -9.39
N LEU A 16 -39.84 69.01 -10.09
CA LEU A 16 -40.53 67.71 -10.15
C LEU A 16 -39.75 66.67 -10.98
N PHE A 17 -39.05 67.09 -12.04
CA PHE A 17 -38.20 66.20 -12.82
C PHE A 17 -36.94 65.78 -12.05
N ALA A 18 -36.35 66.69 -11.28
CA ALA A 18 -35.21 66.38 -10.40
C ALA A 18 -35.61 65.42 -9.26
N LEU A 19 -36.82 65.55 -8.70
CA LEU A 19 -37.32 64.64 -7.67
C LEU A 19 -37.65 63.25 -8.23
N ALA A 20 -38.21 63.18 -9.43
CA ALA A 20 -38.48 61.91 -10.13
C ALA A 20 -37.18 61.21 -10.55
N LEU A 21 -36.17 61.95 -11.00
CA LEU A 21 -34.86 61.39 -11.36
C LEU A 21 -34.08 60.93 -10.12
N ALA A 22 -34.21 61.63 -8.98
CA ALA A 22 -33.65 61.20 -7.69
C ALA A 22 -34.35 59.95 -7.13
N ALA A 23 -35.66 59.81 -7.33
CA ALA A 23 -36.41 58.61 -6.94
C ALA A 23 -36.08 57.38 -7.81
N VAL A 24 -35.74 57.59 -9.10
CA VAL A 24 -35.27 56.51 -9.99
C VAL A 24 -33.81 56.13 -9.70
N LEU A 25 -32.95 57.08 -9.31
CA LEU A 25 -31.58 56.78 -8.86
C LEU A 25 -31.51 56.07 -7.48
N ALA A 26 -32.56 56.15 -6.67
CA ALA A 26 -32.67 55.40 -5.41
C ALA A 26 -33.05 53.92 -5.63
N ILE A 27 -33.44 53.55 -6.85
CA ILE A 27 -33.60 52.16 -7.31
C ILE A 27 -32.35 51.77 -8.13
N ALA A 28 -31.17 52.06 -7.60
CA ALA A 28 -29.98 51.35 -8.05
C ALA A 28 -30.15 49.88 -7.59
N PRO A 29 -29.95 48.87 -8.46
CA PRO A 29 -29.87 47.51 -7.98
C PRO A 29 -28.78 47.48 -6.93
N GLN A 30 -29.16 47.26 -5.66
CA GLN A 30 -28.19 46.89 -4.67
C GLN A 30 -27.50 45.66 -5.26
N SER A 31 -26.24 45.80 -5.64
CA SER A 31 -25.40 44.65 -5.88
C SER A 31 -25.40 43.93 -4.55
N ALA A 32 -26.29 42.94 -4.38
CA ALA A 32 -26.18 42.00 -3.30
C ALA A 32 -24.74 41.50 -3.41
N ARG A 33 -23.92 41.80 -2.40
CA ARG A 33 -22.69 41.05 -2.22
C ARG A 33 -23.16 39.61 -2.11
N ALA A 34 -23.02 38.83 -3.18
CA ALA A 34 -23.09 37.39 -3.08
C ALA A 34 -22.11 37.05 -1.97
N GLY A 35 -22.61 36.57 -0.84
CA GLY A 35 -21.71 36.15 0.22
C GLY A 35 -20.85 35.02 -0.37
N SER A 36 -19.56 35.04 -0.07
CA SER A 36 -18.68 33.97 -0.52
C SER A 36 -19.04 32.67 0.18
N ILE A 37 -18.98 31.55 -0.53
CA ILE A 37 -19.02 30.22 0.08
C ILE A 37 -17.84 30.11 1.05
N THR A 38 -18.08 29.64 2.27
CA THR A 38 -17.04 29.35 3.25
C THR A 38 -17.15 27.91 3.73
N ALA A 39 -16.01 27.25 3.93
CA ALA A 39 -15.91 25.91 4.46
C ALA A 39 -15.07 25.93 5.74
N GLY A 40 -15.42 25.09 6.72
CA GLY A 40 -14.59 24.85 7.89
C GLY A 40 -13.40 23.91 7.59
N GLU A 41 -12.67 23.55 8.64
CA GLU A 41 -11.65 22.50 8.58
C GLU A 41 -12.27 21.12 8.29
N THR A 42 -11.57 20.29 7.52
CA THR A 42 -12.03 18.95 7.20
C THR A 42 -11.84 18.02 8.40
N ARG A 43 -12.94 17.45 8.90
CA ARG A 43 -12.90 16.39 9.91
C ARG A 43 -12.69 15.05 9.23
N ILE A 44 -11.73 14.29 9.72
CA ILE A 44 -11.34 12.99 9.16
C ILE A 44 -11.70 11.91 10.18
N GLU A 45 -12.46 10.92 9.75
CA GLU A 45 -12.92 9.80 10.57
C GLU A 45 -12.55 8.47 9.90
N SER A 46 -11.84 7.60 10.61
CA SER A 46 -11.37 6.30 10.11
C SER A 46 -11.56 5.20 11.16
N ALA A 47 -12.79 4.98 11.62
CA ALA A 47 -13.09 3.95 12.62
C ALA A 47 -12.85 2.51 12.11
N ASP A 48 -12.74 2.32 10.79
CA ASP A 48 -12.35 1.08 10.12
C ASP A 48 -11.23 1.41 9.11
N PRO A 49 -10.04 0.80 9.18
CA PRO A 49 -8.94 1.15 8.28
C PRO A 49 -9.18 0.77 6.80
N ARG A 50 -10.32 0.15 6.48
CA ARG A 50 -10.76 -0.12 5.11
C ARG A 50 -11.49 1.04 4.46
N GLU A 51 -11.83 2.07 5.21
CA GLU A 51 -12.44 3.30 4.70
C GLU A 51 -12.04 4.55 5.50
N VAL A 52 -12.11 5.71 4.86
CA VAL A 52 -11.93 7.01 5.52
C VAL A 52 -13.04 7.96 5.07
N SER A 53 -13.66 8.62 6.05
CA SER A 53 -14.72 9.60 5.82
C SER A 53 -14.20 11.01 6.08
N PHE A 54 -14.46 11.90 5.13
CA PHE A 54 -14.10 13.31 5.16
C PHE A 54 -15.37 14.14 5.29
N ARG A 55 -15.45 14.97 6.34
CA ARG A 55 -16.61 15.81 6.60
C ARG A 55 -16.21 17.27 6.73
N VAL A 56 -16.90 18.15 6.02
CA VAL A 56 -16.69 19.59 6.12
C VAL A 56 -18.03 20.32 6.28
N SER A 57 -18.08 21.31 7.17
CA SER A 57 -19.26 22.17 7.33
C SER A 57 -19.13 23.36 6.38
N VAL A 58 -20.15 23.59 5.56
CA VAL A 58 -20.15 24.59 4.50
C VAL A 58 -21.28 25.59 4.72
N GLU A 59 -20.97 26.87 4.60
CA GLU A 59 -21.94 27.97 4.51
C GLU A 59 -21.90 28.53 3.07
N ALA A 60 -23.01 28.39 2.36
CA ALA A 60 -23.19 28.79 0.97
C ALA A 60 -24.45 29.66 0.84
N PRO A 61 -24.34 30.99 0.71
CA PRO A 61 -25.50 31.90 0.80
C PRO A 61 -26.63 31.60 -0.18
N SER A 62 -26.31 31.10 -1.37
CA SER A 62 -27.27 30.74 -2.41
C SER A 62 -27.66 29.26 -2.40
N SER A 63 -27.40 28.58 -1.27
CA SER A 63 -27.48 27.13 -1.08
C SER A 63 -26.47 26.36 -1.91
N LEU A 64 -25.82 25.38 -1.29
CA LEU A 64 -24.87 24.51 -1.98
C LEU A 64 -25.60 23.69 -3.07
N GLU A 65 -25.02 23.63 -4.27
CA GLU A 65 -25.53 22.89 -5.43
C GLU A 65 -24.65 21.68 -5.77
N SER A 66 -23.32 21.80 -5.61
CA SER A 66 -22.41 20.68 -5.79
C SER A 66 -21.22 20.75 -4.84
N ALA A 67 -20.76 19.60 -4.40
CA ALA A 67 -19.50 19.43 -3.68
C ALA A 67 -18.73 18.25 -4.26
N ARG A 68 -17.45 18.45 -4.56
CA ARG A 68 -16.53 17.42 -5.03
C ARG A 68 -15.34 17.36 -4.09
N PHE A 69 -15.00 16.16 -3.67
CA PHE A 69 -13.78 15.88 -2.92
C PHE A 69 -12.67 15.48 -3.88
N ILE A 70 -11.46 16.01 -3.66
CA ILE A 70 -10.26 15.70 -4.42
C ILE A 70 -9.18 15.30 -3.42
N TYR A 71 -8.44 14.24 -3.74
CA TYR A 71 -7.31 13.82 -2.94
C TYR A 71 -6.13 13.39 -3.82
N LYS A 72 -4.95 13.40 -3.19
CA LYS A 72 -3.69 12.92 -3.72
C LYS A 72 -2.98 12.16 -2.61
N VAL A 73 -2.70 10.87 -2.82
CA VAL A 73 -1.85 10.08 -1.93
C VAL A 73 -0.41 10.30 -2.35
N LEU A 74 0.42 10.76 -1.43
CA LEU A 74 1.85 10.98 -1.68
C LEU A 74 2.57 9.64 -1.76
N ASN A 75 3.41 9.48 -2.78
CA ASN A 75 4.16 8.26 -3.01
C ASN A 75 5.48 8.61 -3.72
N PRO A 76 6.63 8.10 -3.26
CA PRO A 76 7.92 8.35 -3.90
C PRO A 76 7.98 7.99 -5.40
N ASP A 77 7.25 6.96 -5.82
CA ASP A 77 7.19 6.52 -7.22
C ASP A 77 6.25 7.38 -8.09
N GLY A 78 5.55 8.33 -7.48
CA GLY A 78 4.59 9.21 -8.13
C GLY A 78 3.25 9.24 -7.39
N ASN A 79 2.80 10.45 -7.10
CA ASN A 79 1.55 10.67 -6.37
C ASN A 79 0.33 10.11 -7.11
N VAL A 80 -0.59 9.49 -6.37
CA VAL A 80 -1.83 8.92 -6.93
C VAL A 80 -3.01 9.79 -6.55
N GLY A 81 -3.62 10.44 -7.55
CA GLY A 81 -4.78 11.30 -7.38
C GLY A 81 -6.13 10.57 -7.51
N GLY A 82 -7.17 11.11 -6.89
CA GLY A 82 -8.54 10.65 -7.02
C GLY A 82 -9.55 11.69 -6.52
N GLY A 83 -10.83 11.37 -6.61
CA GLY A 83 -11.89 12.25 -6.11
C GLY A 83 -13.28 11.79 -6.54
N GLY A 84 -14.30 12.45 -6.02
CA GLY A 84 -15.69 12.09 -6.29
C GLY A 84 -16.69 13.13 -5.81
N VAL A 85 -17.95 12.93 -6.17
CA VAL A 85 -19.06 13.76 -5.70
C VAL A 85 -19.35 13.40 -4.25
N ALA A 86 -19.50 14.42 -3.41
CA ALA A 86 -19.79 14.26 -2.00
C ALA A 86 -21.28 14.35 -1.71
N GLU A 87 -21.69 13.74 -0.61
CA GLU A 87 -23.07 13.69 -0.14
C GLU A 87 -23.36 14.87 0.78
N PHE A 88 -24.49 15.55 0.55
CA PHE A 88 -24.98 16.64 1.37
C PHE A 88 -26.46 16.90 1.11
N VAL A 89 -27.11 17.64 2.00
CA VAL A 89 -28.47 18.15 1.76
C VAL A 89 -28.37 19.61 1.30
N PRO A 90 -28.96 19.99 0.14
CA PRO A 90 -28.90 21.37 -0.33
C PRO A 90 -29.54 22.36 0.66
N ALA A 91 -28.70 23.19 1.27
CA ALA A 91 -29.09 24.23 2.20
C ALA A 91 -28.04 25.36 2.21
N THR A 92 -28.36 26.49 2.83
CA THR A 92 -27.40 27.60 3.00
C THR A 92 -26.31 27.31 4.02
N ARG A 93 -26.55 26.34 4.91
CA ARG A 93 -25.56 25.74 5.79
C ARG A 93 -25.79 24.24 5.80
N THR A 94 -24.76 23.47 5.52
CA THR A 94 -24.87 22.00 5.38
C THR A 94 -23.55 21.33 5.70
N ASP A 95 -23.62 20.08 6.17
CA ASP A 95 -22.44 19.23 6.29
C ASP A 95 -22.31 18.40 5.01
N VAL A 96 -21.10 18.41 4.45
CA VAL A 96 -20.73 17.66 3.27
C VAL A 96 -19.87 16.48 3.70
N THR A 97 -20.15 15.28 3.17
CA THR A 97 -19.41 14.07 3.50
C THR A 97 -18.96 13.33 2.25
N PHE A 98 -17.71 12.87 2.23
CA PHE A 98 -17.18 11.95 1.22
C PHE A 98 -16.52 10.76 1.91
N THR A 99 -16.89 9.54 1.54
CA THR A 99 -16.30 8.31 2.07
C THR A 99 -15.48 7.61 0.99
N LEU A 100 -14.22 7.32 1.31
CA LEU A 100 -13.28 6.63 0.44
C LEU A 100 -12.98 5.25 1.00
N GLY A 101 -13.36 4.20 0.28
CA GLY A 101 -12.87 2.85 0.57
C GLY A 101 -11.37 2.74 0.23
N THR A 102 -10.53 2.52 1.22
CA THR A 102 -9.07 2.40 1.10
C THR A 102 -8.64 0.99 0.79
N VAL A 103 -9.43 -0.02 1.20
CA VAL A 103 -9.20 -1.43 0.90
C VAL A 103 -10.40 -1.99 0.13
N THR A 104 -10.22 -2.17 -1.18
CA THR A 104 -11.25 -2.69 -2.11
C THR A 104 -10.60 -3.63 -3.13
N ALA A 105 -11.41 -4.32 -3.94
CA ALA A 105 -10.89 -5.15 -5.03
C ALA A 105 -10.03 -4.36 -6.06
N SER A 106 -10.21 -3.03 -6.14
CA SER A 106 -9.53 -2.17 -7.12
C SER A 106 -8.58 -1.14 -6.51
N ARG A 107 -8.47 -1.09 -5.17
CA ARG A 107 -7.73 -0.04 -4.47
C ARG A 107 -7.18 -0.57 -3.16
N TYR A 108 -5.90 -0.29 -2.91
CA TYR A 108 -5.27 -0.47 -1.61
C TYR A 108 -4.50 0.82 -1.28
N ILE A 109 -4.89 1.49 -0.20
CA ILE A 109 -4.17 2.63 0.38
C ILE A 109 -3.79 2.23 1.82
N PRO A 110 -2.52 1.98 2.10
CA PRO A 110 -2.10 1.47 3.40
C PRO A 110 -2.24 2.52 4.50
N VAL A 111 -2.60 2.07 5.70
CA VAL A 111 -2.50 2.87 6.94
C VAL A 111 -1.06 3.38 7.08
N GLY A 112 -0.87 4.67 7.31
CA GLY A 112 0.42 5.37 7.28
C GLY A 112 0.64 6.19 6.01
N SER A 113 -0.23 6.06 4.99
CA SER A 113 -0.16 6.88 3.77
C SER A 113 -0.40 8.37 4.07
N GLU A 114 0.33 9.24 3.40
CA GLU A 114 0.14 10.69 3.48
C GLU A 114 -0.80 11.16 2.36
N PHE A 115 -1.80 11.94 2.73
CA PHE A 115 -2.80 12.50 1.83
C PHE A 115 -2.67 14.01 1.76
N VAL A 116 -2.93 14.54 0.57
CA VAL A 116 -3.27 15.95 0.35
C VAL A 116 -4.71 15.99 -0.17
N ILE A 117 -5.57 16.78 0.46
CA ILE A 117 -7.02 16.81 0.18
C ILE A 117 -7.52 18.23 -0.07
N GLN A 118 -8.60 18.35 -0.82
CA GLN A 118 -9.22 19.62 -1.17
C GLN A 118 -10.70 19.43 -1.53
N TRP A 119 -11.51 20.47 -1.33
CA TRP A 119 -12.91 20.50 -1.75
C TRP A 119 -13.13 21.53 -2.86
N GLU A 120 -13.89 21.14 -3.88
CA GLU A 120 -14.48 22.06 -4.86
C GLU A 120 -15.98 22.18 -4.59
N LEU A 121 -16.43 23.40 -4.33
CA LEU A 121 -17.79 23.72 -3.92
C LEU A 121 -18.42 24.67 -4.94
N THR A 122 -19.71 24.48 -5.25
CA THR A 122 -20.48 25.39 -6.11
C THR A 122 -21.86 25.60 -5.53
N ASP A 123 -22.31 26.85 -5.45
CA ASP A 123 -23.69 27.22 -5.05
C ASP A 123 -24.62 27.37 -6.26
N ARG A 124 -25.92 27.56 -6.02
CA ARG A 124 -26.92 27.68 -7.10
C ARG A 124 -26.80 28.95 -7.95
N ASP A 125 -26.07 29.96 -7.49
CA ASP A 125 -25.78 31.15 -8.29
C ASP A 125 -24.57 30.92 -9.21
N GLY A 126 -23.94 29.75 -9.14
CA GLY A 126 -22.78 29.37 -9.91
C GLY A 126 -21.46 29.87 -9.32
N THR A 127 -21.47 30.41 -8.09
CA THR A 127 -20.23 30.79 -7.38
C THR A 127 -19.45 29.52 -7.08
N LYS A 128 -18.17 29.51 -7.47
CA LYS A 128 -17.26 28.38 -7.22
C LYS A 128 -16.19 28.77 -6.22
N VAL A 129 -15.93 27.88 -5.26
CA VAL A 129 -14.83 28.01 -4.32
C VAL A 129 -14.10 26.68 -4.25
N THR A 130 -12.78 26.76 -4.26
CA THR A 130 -11.90 25.64 -3.95
C THR A 130 -11.22 25.94 -2.62
N THR A 131 -11.24 25.00 -1.68
CA THR A 131 -10.57 25.19 -0.38
C THR A 131 -9.05 25.17 -0.54
N ASP A 132 -8.31 25.59 0.49
CA ASP A 132 -6.87 25.34 0.52
C ASP A 132 -6.60 23.82 0.62
N GLU A 133 -5.41 23.39 0.20
CA GLU A 133 -4.98 22.00 0.38
C GLU A 133 -4.71 21.70 1.86
N GLU A 134 -5.27 20.62 2.38
CA GLU A 134 -5.01 20.10 3.73
C GLU A 134 -4.21 18.80 3.61
N SER A 135 -3.22 18.58 4.49
CA SER A 135 -2.42 17.35 4.50
C SER A 135 -2.62 16.56 5.78
N PHE A 136 -2.69 15.23 5.70
CA PHE A 136 -2.80 14.37 6.86
C PHE A 136 -2.21 12.98 6.62
N VAL A 137 -1.89 12.27 7.71
CA VAL A 137 -1.49 10.86 7.67
C VAL A 137 -2.70 9.98 7.97
N PHE A 138 -3.02 9.07 7.07
CA PHE A 138 -4.12 8.13 7.21
C PHE A 138 -3.78 7.08 8.29
N LEU A 139 -4.41 7.16 9.45
CA LEU A 139 -4.18 6.25 10.56
C LEU A 139 -5.44 5.42 10.86
N ASP A 140 -5.23 4.21 11.39
CA ASP A 140 -6.33 3.37 11.86
C ASP A 140 -6.92 3.95 13.13
N GLY A 141 -8.13 4.51 13.04
CA GLY A 141 -8.82 5.22 14.12
C GLY A 141 -9.33 4.31 15.24
N ARG A 142 -9.14 2.99 15.15
CA ARG A 142 -9.37 2.06 16.27
C ARG A 142 -8.35 2.23 17.40
N TYR A 143 -7.22 2.89 17.12
CA TYR A 143 -6.09 3.00 18.03
C TYR A 143 -5.63 4.45 18.22
N ASP A 144 -5.19 4.77 19.44
CA ASP A 144 -4.56 6.06 19.75
C ASP A 144 -3.06 6.01 19.41
N TRP A 145 -2.74 6.38 18.18
CA TRP A 145 -1.38 6.36 17.67
C TRP A 145 -0.50 7.46 18.28
N GLN A 146 0.73 7.07 18.59
CA GLN A 146 1.87 7.91 18.93
C GLN A 146 2.90 7.79 17.81
N ASN A 147 3.82 8.75 17.74
CA ASN A 147 4.91 8.69 16.77
C ASN A 147 6.22 9.27 17.30
N ARG A 148 7.31 8.85 16.68
CA ARG A 148 8.66 9.37 16.86
C ARG A 148 9.24 9.61 15.48
N THR A 149 9.72 10.81 15.24
CA THR A 149 10.40 11.19 13.99
C THR A 149 11.82 11.65 14.29
N GLU A 150 12.79 11.15 13.55
CA GLU A 150 14.18 11.62 13.57
C GLU A 150 14.82 11.42 12.20
N GLY A 151 15.37 12.49 11.62
CA GLY A 151 15.90 12.44 10.27
C GLY A 151 14.82 12.02 9.27
N ALA A 152 15.12 11.00 8.46
CA ALA A 152 14.21 10.45 7.46
C ALA A 152 13.26 9.36 8.00
N VAL A 153 13.36 8.96 9.27
CA VAL A 153 12.57 7.84 9.80
C VAL A 153 11.49 8.34 10.75
N THR A 154 10.25 7.91 10.50
CA THR A 154 9.12 8.07 11.42
C THR A 154 8.56 6.71 11.80
N VAL A 155 8.44 6.43 13.11
CA VAL A 155 7.79 5.22 13.61
C VAL A 155 6.51 5.59 14.34
N TYR A 156 5.44 4.89 14.03
CA TYR A 156 4.12 4.98 14.67
C TYR A 156 3.85 3.73 15.51
N TRP A 157 3.29 3.90 16.70
CA TRP A 157 2.84 2.80 17.56
C TRP A 157 1.62 3.24 18.37
N TYR A 158 0.99 2.33 19.08
CA TYR A 158 -0.10 2.64 20.02
C TYR A 158 -0.01 1.78 21.28
N GLY A 159 -0.80 2.13 22.29
CA GLY A 159 -0.78 1.45 23.59
C GLY A 159 0.60 1.52 24.25
N SER A 160 1.02 0.43 24.90
CA SER A 160 2.29 0.34 25.64
C SER A 160 3.44 -0.26 24.82
N ASN A 161 3.46 -0.06 23.50
CA ASN A 161 4.43 -0.68 22.58
C ASN A 161 5.69 0.18 22.32
N GLN A 162 6.02 1.12 23.19
CA GLN A 162 7.14 2.05 22.96
C GLN A 162 8.48 1.32 22.79
N ASP A 163 8.80 0.31 23.61
CA ASP A 163 10.05 -0.46 23.49
C ASP A 163 10.17 -1.15 22.12
N ARG A 164 9.04 -1.63 21.56
CA ARG A 164 8.98 -2.21 20.21
C ARG A 164 9.18 -1.15 19.14
N ALA A 165 8.63 0.04 19.35
CA ALA A 165 8.77 1.18 18.45
C ALA A 165 10.22 1.67 18.41
N ASP A 166 10.90 1.75 19.55
CA ASP A 166 12.30 2.15 19.63
C ASP A 166 13.22 1.09 18.98
N LEU A 167 12.93 -0.19 19.16
CA LEU A 167 13.62 -1.27 18.44
C LEU A 167 13.44 -1.15 16.92
N ALA A 168 12.20 -0.96 16.45
CA ALA A 168 11.89 -0.81 15.03
C ALA A 168 12.55 0.42 14.43
N PHE A 169 12.57 1.53 15.16
CA PHE A 169 13.22 2.77 14.77
C PHE A 169 14.73 2.57 14.55
N GLU A 170 15.42 1.93 15.51
CA GLU A 170 16.87 1.72 15.41
C GLU A 170 17.24 0.68 14.33
N ALA A 171 16.46 -0.39 14.22
CA ALA A 171 16.64 -1.41 13.17
C ALA A 171 16.44 -0.82 11.77
N THR A 172 15.42 0.03 11.59
CA THR A 172 15.16 0.73 10.31
C THR A 172 16.30 1.69 9.98
N ARG A 173 16.73 2.52 10.94
CA ARG A 173 17.81 3.49 10.71
C ARG A 173 19.13 2.82 10.35
N SER A 174 19.52 1.79 11.10
CA SER A 174 20.76 1.05 10.84
C SER A 174 20.69 0.32 9.50
N SER A 175 19.57 -0.35 9.19
CA SER A 175 19.42 -1.02 7.89
C SER A 175 19.44 -0.06 6.71
N LEU A 176 18.79 1.11 6.80
CA LEU A 176 18.88 2.14 5.76
C LEU A 176 20.35 2.51 5.54
N ALA A 177 21.07 2.91 6.59
CA ALA A 177 22.46 3.33 6.48
C ALA A 177 23.37 2.23 5.91
N ASP A 178 23.24 1.00 6.41
CA ASP A 178 24.09 -0.12 5.98
C ASP A 178 23.79 -0.53 4.53
N THR A 179 22.51 -0.55 4.12
CA THR A 179 22.12 -0.96 2.76
C THR A 179 22.43 0.14 1.74
N GLU A 180 22.25 1.41 2.12
CA GLU A 180 22.66 2.57 1.29
C GLU A 180 24.17 2.56 1.03
N ALA A 181 24.97 2.22 2.05
CA ALA A 181 26.40 2.05 1.90
C ALA A 181 26.76 0.89 0.97
N LEU A 182 26.14 -0.29 1.16
CA LEU A 182 26.39 -1.48 0.33
C LEU A 182 26.05 -1.25 -1.15
N LEU A 183 24.97 -0.53 -1.42
CA LEU A 183 24.45 -0.33 -2.78
C LEU A 183 24.85 1.01 -3.42
N GLU A 184 25.64 1.84 -2.71
CA GLU A 184 26.01 3.19 -3.11
C GLU A 184 24.81 4.02 -3.58
N ALA A 185 23.67 3.88 -2.88
CA ALA A 185 22.40 4.50 -3.22
C ALA A 185 21.87 5.31 -2.03
N THR A 186 21.01 6.30 -2.29
CA THR A 186 20.41 7.13 -1.24
C THR A 186 18.91 7.19 -1.40
N VAL A 187 18.19 6.90 -0.32
CA VAL A 187 16.74 7.07 -0.20
C VAL A 187 16.45 8.54 0.11
N GLU A 188 15.99 9.29 -0.89
CA GLU A 188 15.77 10.74 -0.79
C GLU A 188 14.40 11.13 -0.19
N TYR A 189 13.68 10.17 0.39
CA TYR A 189 12.35 10.38 0.95
C TYR A 189 12.22 9.76 2.36
N PRO A 190 11.33 10.29 3.20
CA PRO A 190 11.14 9.77 4.54
C PRO A 190 10.53 8.36 4.51
N VAL A 191 10.99 7.47 5.39
CA VAL A 191 10.48 6.12 5.60
C VAL A 191 9.61 6.09 6.87
N LYS A 192 8.41 5.53 6.73
CA LYS A 192 7.43 5.35 7.80
C LYS A 192 7.34 3.89 8.20
N VAL A 193 7.23 3.63 9.50
CA VAL A 193 7.05 2.29 10.06
C VAL A 193 5.84 2.28 10.97
N MET A 194 4.90 1.38 10.72
CA MET A 194 3.72 1.15 11.55
C MET A 194 3.94 -0.08 12.43
N VAL A 195 4.13 0.12 13.73
CA VAL A 195 4.30 -0.95 14.70
C VAL A 195 2.95 -1.34 15.28
N TRP A 196 2.47 -2.51 14.86
CA TRP A 196 1.26 -3.13 15.36
C TRP A 196 1.55 -3.90 16.65
N ALA A 197 0.61 -3.89 17.59
CA ALA A 197 0.76 -4.64 18.83
C ALA A 197 0.67 -6.16 18.60
N SER A 198 -0.04 -6.58 17.55
CA SER A 198 -0.18 -7.96 17.10
C SER A 198 -0.48 -8.02 15.60
N GLU A 199 -0.30 -9.19 14.97
CA GLU A 199 -0.76 -9.42 13.59
C GLU A 199 -2.27 -9.15 13.46
N SER A 200 -3.07 -9.66 14.40
CA SER A 200 -4.53 -9.54 14.38
C SER A 200 -5.04 -8.10 14.42
N ASP A 201 -4.29 -7.19 15.04
CA ASP A 201 -4.67 -5.78 15.07
C ASP A 201 -4.58 -5.15 13.67
N GLY A 202 -3.59 -5.55 12.87
CA GLY A 202 -3.39 -5.02 11.53
C GLY A 202 -4.13 -5.77 10.41
N ASP A 203 -4.85 -6.85 10.72
CA ASP A 203 -5.57 -7.68 9.73
C ASP A 203 -6.41 -6.87 8.75
N LEU A 204 -7.18 -5.91 9.24
CA LEU A 204 -8.06 -5.08 8.40
C LEU A 204 -7.29 -4.07 7.55
N ALA A 205 -6.07 -3.71 7.94
CA ALA A 205 -5.21 -2.78 7.22
C ALA A 205 -4.34 -3.48 6.15
N ARG A 206 -4.28 -4.82 6.17
CA ARG A 206 -3.51 -5.59 5.20
C ARG A 206 -4.20 -5.61 3.84
N GLN A 207 -3.39 -5.70 2.78
CA GLN A 207 -3.89 -5.91 1.44
C GLN A 207 -4.51 -7.31 1.34
N PRO A 208 -5.75 -7.46 0.83
CA PRO A 208 -6.34 -8.78 0.58
C PRO A 208 -5.46 -9.56 -0.40
N ARG A 209 -4.95 -10.73 0.01
CA ARG A 209 -4.23 -11.66 -0.86
C ARG A 209 -5.13 -12.83 -1.23
N GLY A 210 -4.92 -13.42 -2.40
CA GLY A 210 -5.56 -14.70 -2.75
C GLY A 210 -4.97 -15.84 -1.91
N GLU A 211 -5.80 -16.83 -1.57
CA GLU A 211 -5.50 -17.96 -0.66
C GLU A 211 -4.19 -18.74 -0.95
N THR A 212 -3.59 -18.56 -2.12
CA THR A 212 -2.40 -19.32 -2.58
C THR A 212 -1.06 -18.76 -2.10
N PHE A 213 -1.00 -17.54 -1.57
CA PHE A 213 0.25 -16.93 -1.06
C PHE A 213 0.36 -16.95 0.49
N ASP A 214 -0.67 -17.45 1.16
CA ASP A 214 -1.08 -16.89 2.46
C ASP A 214 -0.69 -17.72 3.69
N SER A 215 0.49 -18.37 3.70
CA SER A 215 0.89 -19.10 4.92
C SER A 215 2.36 -19.10 5.34
N GLN A 216 3.32 -18.58 4.55
CA GLN A 216 4.74 -18.80 4.89
C GLN A 216 5.71 -17.64 4.64
N VAL A 217 5.27 -16.47 4.14
CA VAL A 217 6.18 -15.38 3.75
C VAL A 217 5.96 -14.06 4.53
N VAL A 218 5.02 -14.00 5.47
CA VAL A 218 4.81 -12.82 6.32
C VAL A 218 4.61 -13.27 7.76
N THR A 219 5.69 -13.45 8.51
CA THR A 219 5.62 -13.83 9.94
C THR A 219 6.05 -12.71 10.90
N GLY A 220 6.32 -11.50 10.39
CA GLY A 220 6.69 -10.41 11.30
C GLY A 220 6.69 -8.99 10.74
N GLY A 221 6.79 -8.81 9.42
CA GLY A 221 6.86 -7.50 8.80
C GLY A 221 6.41 -7.53 7.34
N GLN A 222 6.09 -6.37 6.78
CA GLN A 222 5.69 -6.23 5.39
C GLN A 222 5.94 -4.80 4.90
N ARG A 223 6.72 -4.62 3.84
CA ARG A 223 6.73 -3.39 3.04
C ARG A 223 5.41 -3.27 2.27
N VAL A 224 4.60 -2.26 2.59
CA VAL A 224 3.27 -2.02 2.01
C VAL A 224 3.24 -0.85 1.02
N ALA A 225 4.25 0.02 1.03
CA ALA A 225 4.49 1.05 0.02
C ALA A 225 6.01 1.29 -0.14
N PRO A 226 6.47 2.06 -1.14
CA PRO A 226 7.90 2.33 -1.35
C PRO A 226 8.60 2.98 -0.15
N ASP A 227 7.84 3.65 0.72
CA ASP A 227 8.30 4.36 1.91
C ASP A 227 7.64 3.87 3.22
N LEU A 228 6.93 2.73 3.21
CA LEU A 228 6.07 2.34 4.33
C LEU A 228 6.16 0.84 4.65
N ILE A 229 6.47 0.55 5.92
CA ILE A 229 6.62 -0.81 6.46
C ILE A 229 5.62 -1.04 7.58
N PHE A 230 4.97 -2.21 7.60
CA PHE A 230 4.24 -2.73 8.75
C PHE A 230 5.13 -3.69 9.52
N VAL A 231 5.14 -3.56 10.84
CA VAL A 231 5.85 -4.44 11.76
C VAL A 231 4.83 -5.03 12.73
N PHE A 232 4.69 -6.35 12.70
CA PHE A 232 3.78 -7.11 13.56
C PHE A 232 4.52 -7.85 14.67
N THR A 233 5.78 -8.22 14.41
CA THR A 233 6.68 -8.85 15.38
C THR A 233 7.92 -7.95 15.52
N PRO A 234 8.32 -7.59 16.75
CA PRO A 234 9.49 -6.75 16.99
C PRO A 234 10.79 -7.56 16.86
N ASP A 235 11.05 -8.05 15.65
CA ASP A 235 12.27 -8.79 15.30
C ASP A 235 13.17 -7.90 14.46
N VAL A 236 14.42 -7.73 14.90
CA VAL A 236 15.39 -6.83 14.22
C VAL A 236 15.69 -7.32 12.82
N ASP A 237 15.86 -8.64 12.61
CA ASP A 237 16.22 -9.18 11.31
C ASP A 237 15.07 -8.97 10.32
N VAL A 238 13.82 -9.16 10.75
CA VAL A 238 12.64 -8.86 9.92
C VAL A 238 12.59 -7.39 9.53
N ILE A 239 12.81 -6.47 10.47
CA ILE A 239 12.75 -5.03 10.18
C ILE A 239 13.86 -4.62 9.22
N ARG A 240 15.08 -5.15 9.41
CA ARG A 240 16.22 -4.90 8.51
C ARG A 240 15.95 -5.48 7.12
N HIS A 241 15.34 -6.66 7.02
CA HIS A 241 14.94 -7.27 5.75
C HIS A 241 13.96 -6.39 4.96
N GLU A 242 12.84 -5.99 5.59
CA GLU A 242 11.84 -5.14 4.94
C GLU A 242 12.39 -3.74 4.57
N THR A 243 13.31 -3.22 5.38
CA THR A 243 13.98 -1.94 5.12
C THR A 243 14.96 -2.02 3.94
N ALA A 244 15.72 -3.11 3.84
CA ALA A 244 16.64 -3.32 2.72
C ALA A 244 15.91 -3.28 1.37
N HIS A 245 14.70 -3.83 1.28
CA HIS A 245 13.87 -3.74 0.08
C HIS A 245 13.58 -2.31 -0.39
N ILE A 246 13.50 -1.33 0.52
CA ILE A 246 13.34 0.08 0.14
C ILE A 246 14.57 0.53 -0.66
N VAL A 247 15.76 0.21 -0.17
CA VAL A 247 17.02 0.63 -0.78
C VAL A 247 17.30 -0.14 -2.07
N THR A 248 17.09 -1.46 -2.11
CA THR A 248 17.29 -2.27 -3.34
C THR A 248 16.44 -1.76 -4.50
N LYS A 249 15.20 -1.35 -4.21
CA LYS A 249 14.32 -0.72 -5.18
C LYS A 249 14.88 0.60 -5.68
N VAL A 250 15.32 1.49 -4.77
CA VAL A 250 15.95 2.76 -5.15
C VAL A 250 17.23 2.54 -5.96
N ALA A 251 18.03 1.53 -5.61
CA ALA A 251 19.31 1.24 -6.26
C ALA A 251 19.14 0.60 -7.64
N GLY A 252 18.14 -0.27 -7.83
CA GLY A 252 18.05 -1.17 -8.98
C GLY A 252 16.81 -1.08 -9.86
N ASP A 253 15.68 -0.56 -9.38
CA ASP A 253 14.48 -0.47 -10.22
C ASP A 253 14.54 0.74 -11.17
N GLY A 254 14.41 0.46 -12.46
CA GLY A 254 14.49 1.45 -13.54
C GLY A 254 13.17 1.66 -14.29
N ALA A 255 13.19 2.44 -15.36
CA ALA A 255 12.00 2.63 -16.20
C ALA A 255 11.64 1.38 -17.02
N PHE A 256 12.64 0.55 -17.36
CA PHE A 256 12.51 -0.57 -18.31
C PHE A 256 12.71 -1.94 -17.67
N THR A 257 13.42 -1.99 -16.55
CA THR A 257 13.87 -3.21 -15.88
C THR A 257 13.66 -3.10 -14.37
N ARG A 258 13.66 -4.26 -13.72
CA ARG A 258 13.48 -4.43 -12.28
C ARG A 258 14.58 -5.36 -11.76
N VAL A 259 14.89 -5.24 -10.48
CA VAL A 259 15.75 -6.21 -9.79
C VAL A 259 15.06 -7.59 -9.81
N PRO A 260 15.75 -8.69 -10.18
CA PRO A 260 15.16 -10.02 -10.14
C PRO A 260 14.97 -10.47 -8.68
N SER A 261 13.93 -11.27 -8.41
CA SER A 261 13.55 -11.62 -7.04
C SER A 261 14.68 -12.23 -6.20
N TRP A 262 15.51 -13.12 -6.77
CA TRP A 262 16.63 -13.69 -6.01
C TRP A 262 17.67 -12.64 -5.57
N LEU A 263 17.86 -11.57 -6.34
CA LEU A 263 18.83 -10.53 -6.00
C LEU A 263 18.24 -9.61 -4.93
N ASP A 264 16.96 -9.22 -5.06
CA ASP A 264 16.25 -8.40 -4.08
C ASP A 264 16.15 -9.11 -2.72
N GLU A 265 15.61 -10.33 -2.72
CA GLU A 265 15.43 -11.15 -1.52
C GLU A 265 16.76 -11.61 -0.92
N GLY A 266 17.74 -11.96 -1.75
CA GLY A 266 19.07 -12.33 -1.30
C GLY A 266 19.78 -11.17 -0.59
N THR A 267 19.61 -9.95 -1.10
CA THR A 267 20.17 -8.73 -0.49
C THR A 267 19.43 -8.39 0.79
N ALA A 268 18.11 -8.52 0.83
CA ALA A 268 17.33 -8.31 2.05
C ALA A 268 17.74 -9.28 3.17
N VAL A 269 17.96 -10.56 2.85
CA VAL A 269 18.50 -11.54 3.82
C VAL A 269 19.96 -11.24 4.19
N TYR A 270 20.79 -10.79 3.24
CA TYR A 270 22.17 -10.37 3.51
C TYR A 270 22.25 -9.22 4.53
N MET A 271 21.25 -8.32 4.53
CA MET A 271 21.18 -7.20 5.47
C MET A 271 20.68 -7.56 6.87
N GLN A 272 20.17 -8.78 7.08
CA GLN A 272 19.85 -9.29 8.41
C GLN A 272 21.12 -9.50 9.24
N ASN A 273 21.02 -9.50 10.58
CA ASN A 273 22.17 -9.89 11.41
C ASN A 273 22.48 -11.38 11.25
N THR A 274 21.45 -12.20 11.02
CA THR A 274 21.61 -13.60 10.67
C THR A 274 20.66 -13.96 9.53
N PRO A 275 21.05 -14.83 8.59
CA PRO A 275 20.15 -15.26 7.51
C PRO A 275 18.97 -16.10 8.02
N GLY A 276 18.98 -16.58 9.26
CA GLY A 276 17.97 -17.50 9.78
C GLY A 276 18.37 -18.97 9.61
N SER A 277 17.98 -19.79 10.60
CA SER A 277 18.39 -21.20 10.69
C SER A 277 17.77 -22.07 9.61
N GLY A 278 16.53 -21.77 9.19
CA GLY A 278 15.84 -22.47 8.11
C GLY A 278 16.52 -22.29 6.75
N TYR A 279 16.88 -21.06 6.41
CA TYR A 279 17.53 -20.72 5.13
C TYR A 279 18.94 -21.33 5.06
N SER A 280 19.74 -21.12 6.11
CA SER A 280 21.09 -21.69 6.23
C SER A 280 21.10 -23.23 6.13
N SER A 281 20.10 -23.89 6.72
CA SER A 281 20.03 -25.35 6.69
C SER A 281 19.56 -25.88 5.34
N ALA A 282 18.61 -25.20 4.70
CA ALA A 282 18.10 -25.58 3.38
C ALA A 282 19.19 -25.47 2.30
N ILE A 283 19.93 -24.35 2.25
CA ILE A 283 21.00 -24.18 1.26
C ILE A 283 22.16 -25.16 1.49
N ARG A 284 22.55 -25.39 2.75
CA ARG A 284 23.59 -26.39 3.07
C ARG A 284 23.20 -27.78 2.58
N PHE A 285 21.97 -28.20 2.85
CA PHE A 285 21.45 -29.48 2.37
C PHE A 285 21.44 -29.57 0.83
N ALA A 286 21.03 -28.49 0.15
CA ALA A 286 21.03 -28.45 -1.32
C ALA A 286 22.45 -28.54 -1.90
N ILE A 287 23.43 -27.90 -1.28
CA ILE A 287 24.85 -28.01 -1.68
C ILE A 287 25.36 -29.44 -1.47
N GLU A 288 25.14 -30.02 -0.28
CA GLU A 288 25.57 -31.38 0.08
C GLU A 288 24.97 -32.45 -0.83
N THR A 289 23.73 -32.26 -1.28
CA THR A 289 23.01 -33.19 -2.16
C THR A 289 23.16 -32.87 -3.65
N GLY A 290 23.86 -31.78 -4.01
CA GLY A 290 24.04 -31.35 -5.39
C GLY A 290 22.76 -30.88 -6.08
N ALA A 291 21.74 -30.48 -5.29
CA ALA A 291 20.42 -30.07 -5.76
C ALA A 291 20.06 -28.58 -5.52
N PRO A 292 20.96 -27.60 -5.71
CA PRO A 292 20.54 -26.20 -5.71
C PRO A 292 19.73 -25.86 -6.96
N LEU A 293 18.92 -24.81 -6.89
CA LEU A 293 18.08 -24.32 -7.97
C LEU A 293 18.93 -23.53 -8.98
N ASN A 294 18.55 -23.48 -10.26
CA ASN A 294 19.20 -22.55 -11.19
C ASN A 294 18.76 -21.10 -10.84
N LEU A 295 19.64 -20.10 -10.88
CA LEU A 295 19.27 -18.69 -10.64
C LEU A 295 18.10 -18.20 -11.51
N ARG A 296 18.03 -18.66 -12.76
CA ARG A 296 16.91 -18.37 -13.69
C ARG A 296 15.57 -18.95 -13.26
N SER A 297 15.57 -19.94 -12.37
CA SER A 297 14.34 -20.48 -11.77
C SER A 297 13.93 -19.74 -10.49
N LEU A 298 14.82 -18.92 -9.92
CA LEU A 298 14.56 -18.09 -8.74
C LEU A 298 13.96 -16.73 -9.11
N GLN A 299 12.98 -16.73 -10.02
CA GLN A 299 12.27 -15.50 -10.42
C GLN A 299 11.02 -15.23 -9.58
N SER A 300 10.61 -16.19 -8.74
CA SER A 300 9.57 -16.05 -7.73
C SER A 300 9.71 -17.17 -6.69
N PRO A 301 9.33 -16.95 -5.43
CA PRO A 301 9.24 -18.03 -4.43
C PRO A 301 8.26 -19.12 -4.88
N ALA A 302 8.60 -20.38 -4.61
CA ALA A 302 7.70 -21.50 -4.85
C ALA A 302 6.61 -21.60 -3.76
N ASN A 303 5.53 -22.33 -4.02
CA ASN A 303 4.43 -22.53 -3.05
C ASN A 303 4.74 -23.60 -1.98
N GLU A 304 5.84 -24.34 -2.11
CA GLU A 304 6.23 -25.40 -1.16
C GLU A 304 7.24 -24.89 -0.13
N ALA A 305 6.97 -25.10 1.16
CA ALA A 305 7.78 -24.63 2.28
C ALA A 305 9.29 -24.89 2.15
N SER A 306 9.69 -26.09 1.74
CA SER A 306 11.09 -26.45 1.55
C SER A 306 11.75 -25.69 0.40
N LEU A 307 10.98 -25.41 -0.66
CA LEU A 307 11.44 -24.62 -1.79
C LEU A 307 11.48 -23.12 -1.45
N ILE A 308 10.64 -22.64 -0.52
CA ILE A 308 10.70 -21.27 0.01
C ILE A 308 12.01 -21.05 0.78
N ASN A 309 12.31 -21.91 1.76
CA ASN A 309 13.56 -21.79 2.54
C ASN A 309 14.80 -21.92 1.65
N LEU A 310 14.76 -22.81 0.64
CA LEU A 310 15.85 -22.94 -0.32
C LEU A 310 15.98 -21.71 -1.22
N PHE A 311 14.86 -21.12 -1.67
CA PHE A 311 14.86 -19.88 -2.43
C PHE A 311 15.58 -18.76 -1.67
N TYR A 312 15.19 -18.50 -0.42
CA TYR A 312 15.84 -17.46 0.40
C TYR A 312 17.30 -17.80 0.72
N GLY A 313 17.56 -19.04 1.16
CA GLY A 313 18.92 -19.46 1.52
C GLY A 313 19.90 -19.44 0.35
N GLN A 314 19.47 -19.84 -0.84
CA GLN A 314 20.31 -19.80 -2.03
C GLN A 314 20.50 -18.37 -2.55
N SER A 315 19.44 -17.56 -2.52
CA SER A 315 19.50 -16.14 -2.89
C SER A 315 20.53 -15.40 -2.03
N TRP A 316 20.41 -15.56 -0.71
CA TRP A 316 21.39 -15.04 0.26
C TRP A 316 22.81 -15.54 -0.02
N SER A 317 23.00 -16.86 -0.16
CA SER A 317 24.33 -17.43 -0.40
C SER A 317 24.96 -16.97 -1.71
N THR A 318 24.14 -16.67 -2.73
CA THR A 318 24.63 -16.12 -4.00
C THR A 318 25.03 -14.66 -3.85
N VAL A 319 24.24 -13.85 -3.14
CA VAL A 319 24.59 -12.45 -2.85
C VAL A 319 25.84 -12.35 -1.98
N ASP A 320 25.94 -13.16 -0.93
CA ASP A 320 27.13 -13.25 -0.08
C ASP A 320 28.39 -13.59 -0.90
N PHE A 321 28.27 -14.53 -1.84
CA PHE A 321 29.33 -14.82 -2.80
C PHE A 321 29.65 -13.63 -3.71
N MET A 322 28.65 -12.94 -4.26
CA MET A 322 28.88 -11.77 -5.11
C MET A 322 29.66 -10.68 -4.37
N VAL A 323 29.24 -10.35 -3.14
CA VAL A 323 29.89 -9.32 -2.32
C VAL A 323 31.30 -9.78 -1.90
N SER A 324 31.44 -11.02 -1.43
CA SER A 324 32.73 -11.54 -0.93
C SER A 324 33.79 -11.73 -2.02
N ASN A 325 33.38 -12.09 -3.24
CA ASN A 325 34.31 -12.41 -4.32
C ASN A 325 34.55 -11.26 -5.30
N PHE A 326 33.58 -10.36 -5.48
CA PHE A 326 33.70 -9.24 -6.43
C PHE A 326 33.76 -7.86 -5.74
N GLY A 327 33.44 -7.79 -4.45
CA GLY A 327 33.45 -6.56 -3.66
C GLY A 327 32.15 -5.75 -3.75
N GLU A 328 31.94 -4.88 -2.76
CA GLU A 328 30.73 -4.05 -2.62
C GLU A 328 30.53 -3.10 -3.82
N GLU A 329 31.59 -2.44 -4.30
CA GLU A 329 31.51 -1.51 -5.45
C GLU A 329 30.98 -2.20 -6.72
N ALA A 330 31.49 -3.41 -7.00
CA ALA A 330 31.03 -4.17 -8.17
C ALA A 330 29.59 -4.69 -7.94
N PHE A 331 29.24 -5.05 -6.71
CA PHE A 331 27.87 -5.41 -6.36
C PHE A 331 26.88 -4.25 -6.55
N ALA A 332 27.21 -3.06 -6.06
CA ALA A 332 26.44 -1.84 -6.30
C ALA A 332 26.31 -1.50 -7.79
N GLU A 333 27.36 -1.73 -8.58
CA GLU A 333 27.32 -1.48 -10.02
C GLU A 333 26.36 -2.41 -10.77
N VAL A 334 26.12 -3.64 -10.30
CA VAL A 334 25.07 -4.51 -10.86
C VAL A 334 23.70 -3.84 -10.72
N TYR A 335 23.39 -3.30 -9.53
CA TYR A 335 22.13 -2.58 -9.28
C TYR A 335 22.00 -1.34 -10.18
N ARG A 336 23.04 -0.49 -10.24
CA ARG A 336 23.05 0.69 -11.12
C ARG A 336 22.86 0.33 -12.59
N THR A 337 23.48 -0.75 -13.05
CA THR A 337 23.38 -1.21 -14.45
C THR A 337 21.98 -1.74 -14.77
N ILE A 338 21.34 -2.44 -13.83
CA ILE A 338 19.92 -2.85 -13.96
C ILE A 338 19.03 -1.61 -13.99
N LYS A 339 19.21 -0.66 -13.06
CA LYS A 339 18.44 0.59 -13.00
C LYS A 339 18.51 1.40 -14.30
N ALA A 340 19.67 1.38 -14.97
CA ALA A 340 19.89 2.03 -16.25
C ALA A 340 19.13 1.38 -17.44
N GLY A 341 18.49 0.24 -17.24
CA GLY A 341 17.67 -0.44 -18.26
C GLY A 341 18.22 -1.77 -18.75
N SER A 342 19.35 -2.25 -18.21
CA SER A 342 19.93 -3.52 -18.63
C SER A 342 19.20 -4.70 -17.99
N PRO A 343 18.79 -5.73 -18.76
CA PRO A 343 18.36 -7.00 -18.20
C PRO A 343 19.44 -7.60 -17.29
N THR A 344 19.06 -8.45 -16.34
CA THR A 344 19.98 -9.03 -15.35
C THR A 344 21.21 -9.69 -15.97
N ASP A 345 21.06 -10.43 -17.07
CA ASP A 345 22.20 -11.09 -17.72
C ASP A 345 23.19 -10.10 -18.32
N ASP A 346 22.68 -9.04 -18.95
CA ASP A 346 23.51 -8.00 -19.54
C ASP A 346 24.22 -7.19 -18.45
N ALA A 347 23.55 -6.93 -17.33
CA ALA A 347 24.14 -6.29 -16.17
C ALA A 347 25.26 -7.13 -15.55
N LEU A 348 25.02 -8.42 -15.29
CA LEU A 348 26.05 -9.33 -14.77
C LEU A 348 27.20 -9.50 -15.78
N MET A 349 26.90 -9.56 -17.08
CA MET A 349 27.92 -9.67 -18.11
C MET A 349 28.80 -8.42 -18.15
N ALA A 350 28.21 -7.23 -18.04
CA ALA A 350 28.93 -5.97 -18.04
C ALA A 350 29.85 -5.83 -16.82
N VAL A 351 29.41 -6.29 -15.64
CA VAL A 351 30.11 -6.06 -14.38
C VAL A 351 31.06 -7.20 -14.02
N TYR A 352 30.61 -8.46 -14.17
CA TYR A 352 31.36 -9.66 -13.78
C TYR A 352 31.87 -10.48 -14.97
N GLY A 353 31.48 -10.16 -16.20
CA GLY A 353 31.88 -10.93 -17.38
C GLY A 353 31.15 -12.27 -17.52
N VAL A 354 30.05 -12.48 -16.80
CA VAL A 354 29.24 -13.71 -16.82
C VAL A 354 27.74 -13.39 -16.80
N ASP A 355 26.91 -14.24 -17.40
CA ASP A 355 25.46 -14.17 -17.24
C ASP A 355 25.01 -14.88 -15.94
N GLN A 356 23.70 -15.01 -15.70
CA GLN A 356 23.22 -15.75 -14.52
C GLN A 356 23.68 -17.23 -14.48
N ASN A 357 23.83 -17.89 -15.62
CA ASN A 357 24.33 -19.28 -15.64
C ASN A 357 25.82 -19.35 -15.27
N GLY A 358 26.62 -18.40 -15.78
CA GLY A 358 28.03 -18.28 -15.42
C GLY A 358 28.20 -17.92 -13.95
N LEU A 359 27.46 -16.94 -13.43
CA LEU A 359 27.45 -16.60 -12.00
C LEU A 359 27.07 -17.80 -11.13
N TYR A 360 26.04 -18.55 -11.53
CA TYR A 360 25.63 -19.75 -10.83
C TYR A 360 26.73 -20.82 -10.83
N ASN A 361 27.45 -21.01 -11.93
CA ASN A 361 28.59 -21.94 -11.97
C ASN A 361 29.76 -21.48 -11.11
N LEU A 362 30.09 -20.18 -11.09
CA LEU A 362 31.12 -19.64 -10.19
C LEU A 362 30.75 -19.87 -8.72
N TRP A 363 29.49 -19.59 -8.35
CA TRP A 363 28.98 -19.88 -7.01
C TRP A 363 29.03 -21.38 -6.69
N ARG A 364 28.69 -22.26 -7.64
CA ARG A 364 28.78 -23.72 -7.46
C ARG A 364 30.20 -24.17 -7.17
N GLU A 365 31.16 -23.72 -7.98
CA GLU A 365 32.58 -24.06 -7.83
C GLU A 365 33.14 -23.59 -6.49
N ALA A 366 32.77 -22.38 -6.05
CA ALA A 366 33.14 -21.84 -4.74
C ALA A 366 32.59 -22.69 -3.58
N ASN A 367 31.46 -23.37 -3.77
CA ASN A 367 30.85 -24.30 -2.82
C ASN A 367 31.29 -25.77 -3.04
N GLY A 368 32.32 -26.02 -3.84
CA GLY A 368 32.88 -27.36 -4.06
C GLY A 368 32.04 -28.26 -4.97
N MET A 369 31.04 -27.70 -5.68
CA MET A 369 30.23 -28.42 -6.65
C MET A 369 30.81 -28.29 -8.07
N THR A 370 30.56 -29.28 -8.92
CA THR A 370 30.93 -29.22 -10.34
C THR A 370 30.03 -28.24 -11.09
N ALA A 371 30.63 -27.44 -11.99
CA ALA A 371 29.90 -26.62 -12.94
C ALA A 371 28.97 -27.45 -13.83
N ILE A 372 27.85 -26.86 -14.20
CA ILE A 372 26.87 -27.46 -15.11
C ILE A 372 27.06 -26.86 -16.50
N ASP A 373 27.10 -27.71 -17.52
CA ASP A 373 26.99 -27.28 -18.90
C ASP A 373 25.51 -27.01 -19.23
N PHE A 374 25.16 -25.73 -19.34
CA PHE A 374 23.82 -25.30 -19.72
C PHE A 374 23.56 -25.37 -21.23
N GLY A 375 24.57 -25.76 -22.02
CA GLY A 375 24.59 -25.59 -23.46
C GLY A 375 24.76 -24.11 -23.85
N SER A 376 25.24 -23.85 -25.06
CA SER A 376 25.24 -22.48 -25.60
C SER A 376 23.79 -22.02 -25.75
N SER A 377 23.35 -21.09 -24.91
CA SER A 377 22.14 -20.33 -25.22
C SER A 377 22.43 -19.53 -26.48
N ALA A 378 21.90 -20.00 -27.62
CA ALA A 378 21.85 -19.19 -28.81
C ALA A 378 21.12 -17.88 -28.46
N ALA A 379 21.80 -16.76 -28.67
CA ALA A 379 21.19 -15.44 -28.59
C ALA A 379 19.86 -15.43 -29.37
N GLY A 380 18.78 -15.06 -28.68
CA GLY A 380 17.53 -14.58 -29.27
C GLY A 380 16.86 -15.50 -30.29
N THR A 381 16.08 -16.48 -29.82
CA THR A 381 14.80 -16.71 -30.50
C THR A 381 13.77 -15.88 -29.76
N ALA A 382 13.35 -14.77 -30.38
CA ALA A 382 12.20 -14.01 -29.90
C ALA A 382 11.05 -15.00 -29.73
N VAL A 383 10.69 -15.28 -28.48
CA VAL A 383 9.38 -15.85 -28.17
C VAL A 383 8.38 -14.91 -28.85
N PRO A 384 7.42 -15.42 -29.65
CA PRO A 384 6.37 -14.58 -30.21
C PRO A 384 5.83 -13.74 -29.06
N GLY A 385 5.97 -12.42 -29.18
CA GLY A 385 5.66 -11.50 -28.09
C GLY A 385 4.31 -11.90 -27.54
N ALA A 386 4.27 -12.33 -26.28
CA ALA A 386 3.04 -12.33 -25.53
C ALA A 386 2.53 -10.90 -25.69
N GLU A 387 1.49 -10.76 -26.51
CA GLU A 387 0.86 -9.50 -26.84
C GLU A 387 0.71 -8.80 -25.51
N ALA A 388 1.47 -7.72 -25.33
CA ALA A 388 1.54 -7.04 -24.06
C ALA A 388 0.10 -6.85 -23.63
N THR A 389 -0.29 -7.49 -22.52
CA THR A 389 -1.50 -7.13 -21.84
C THR A 389 -1.30 -5.65 -21.60
N ARG A 390 -1.97 -4.82 -22.40
CA ARG A 390 -1.95 -3.37 -22.25
C ARG A 390 -2.05 -3.12 -20.76
N ALA A 391 -1.18 -2.28 -20.21
CA ALA A 391 -1.46 -1.65 -18.92
C ALA A 391 -2.95 -1.29 -18.94
N PRO A 392 -3.74 -1.65 -17.90
CA PRO A 392 -5.15 -1.34 -17.89
C PRO A 392 -5.30 0.12 -18.29
N LEU A 393 -6.02 0.30 -19.39
CA LEU A 393 -6.26 1.58 -20.02
C LEU A 393 -6.62 2.62 -18.97
N ALA A 394 -6.08 3.83 -19.18
CA ALA A 394 -6.47 5.07 -18.54
C ALA A 394 -7.87 5.00 -17.92
N ILE A 395 -7.95 5.28 -16.62
CA ILE A 395 -9.22 5.43 -15.90
C ILE A 395 -10.08 6.42 -16.71
N PRO A 396 -11.28 6.03 -17.19
CA PRO A 396 -12.18 6.98 -17.79
C PRO A 396 -12.61 7.98 -16.70
N THR A 397 -12.06 9.18 -16.77
CA THR A 397 -12.59 10.38 -16.11
C THR A 397 -13.84 10.82 -16.86
N SER A 398 -14.95 10.10 -16.66
CA SER A 398 -16.31 10.63 -16.78
C SER A 398 -17.33 9.54 -16.49
N VAL A 399 -18.11 9.72 -15.42
CA VAL A 399 -19.45 9.13 -15.34
C VAL A 399 -20.37 10.14 -16.01
N ALA A 400 -20.62 9.97 -17.32
CA ALA A 400 -21.70 10.68 -17.98
C ALA A 400 -23.03 10.08 -17.50
N ALA A 401 -23.90 10.94 -16.98
CA ALA A 401 -25.25 10.58 -16.57
C ALA A 401 -26.03 9.99 -17.76
N ALA A 402 -26.58 8.78 -17.60
CA ALA A 402 -27.55 8.24 -18.53
C ALA A 402 -28.93 8.94 -18.34
N PRO A 403 -29.66 9.24 -19.42
CA PRO A 403 -30.91 9.98 -19.34
C PRO A 403 -32.07 9.09 -18.85
N ARG A 404 -32.99 9.71 -18.10
CA ARG A 404 -34.30 9.13 -17.77
C ARG A 404 -35.10 8.89 -19.06
N SER A 405 -35.65 7.69 -19.21
CA SER A 405 -36.81 7.45 -20.07
C SER A 405 -37.86 6.68 -19.28
N GLY A 406 -39.09 7.17 -19.33
CA GLY A 406 -40.26 6.58 -18.68
C GLY A 406 -41.15 5.79 -19.66
N ALA A 407 -42.24 5.27 -19.07
CA ALA A 407 -43.34 4.48 -19.65
C ALA A 407 -42.96 3.03 -20.00
N GLY A 408 -43.73 1.99 -19.70
CA GLY A 408 -45.07 1.84 -19.14
C GLY A 408 -45.61 0.45 -19.53
N ALA A 409 -46.62 -0.02 -18.79
CA ALA A 409 -47.52 -1.15 -19.07
C ALA A 409 -47.16 -2.59 -18.61
N ALA A 410 -47.80 -2.97 -17.51
CA ALA A 410 -48.78 -4.07 -17.36
C ALA A 410 -48.44 -5.51 -17.81
N GLY A 411 -48.61 -6.44 -16.86
CA GLY A 411 -48.71 -7.88 -17.12
C GLY A 411 -48.91 -8.69 -15.84
N THR A 412 -50.18 -8.94 -15.51
CA THR A 412 -50.72 -9.71 -14.38
C THR A 412 -50.38 -11.21 -14.45
N ALA A 413 -50.25 -11.85 -13.28
CA ALA A 413 -51.01 -13.05 -12.87
C ALA A 413 -50.21 -14.24 -12.29
N THR A 414 -50.67 -14.62 -11.09
CA THR A 414 -50.95 -15.99 -10.60
C THR A 414 -49.83 -16.94 -10.14
N SER A 415 -49.73 -17.03 -8.81
CA SER A 415 -50.04 -18.21 -7.97
C SER A 415 -49.62 -19.62 -8.44
N GLY A 416 -48.89 -20.30 -7.58
CA GLY A 416 -48.79 -21.76 -7.53
C GLY A 416 -48.26 -22.21 -6.18
N ALA A 417 -49.16 -22.57 -5.28
CA ALA A 417 -48.88 -23.18 -3.99
C ALA A 417 -48.77 -24.71 -4.13
N SER A 418 -47.87 -25.33 -3.36
CA SER A 418 -47.96 -26.71 -2.83
C SER A 418 -46.78 -26.85 -1.85
N GLY A 419 -46.99 -27.00 -0.56
CA GLY A 419 -47.53 -28.21 0.10
C GLY A 419 -46.33 -28.95 0.70
N ALA A 420 -46.05 -28.79 1.98
CA ALA A 420 -46.63 -29.51 3.13
C ALA A 420 -45.58 -30.48 3.72
N ASP A 421 -45.45 -30.37 5.05
CA ASP A 421 -44.79 -31.24 6.02
C ASP A 421 -44.78 -32.74 5.71
N SER A 422 -43.75 -33.47 6.19
CA SER A 422 -43.87 -34.33 7.39
C SER A 422 -42.66 -35.28 7.54
N SER A 423 -41.98 -35.14 8.67
CA SER A 423 -41.47 -36.18 9.60
C SER A 423 -41.05 -37.60 9.11
N ASP A 424 -39.78 -37.88 9.43
CA ASP A 424 -39.28 -38.98 10.29
C ASP A 424 -39.08 -40.42 9.76
N GLY A 425 -37.94 -41.01 10.16
CA GLY A 425 -37.73 -42.47 10.21
C GLY A 425 -36.54 -43.07 9.43
N GLY A 426 -35.40 -43.29 10.13
CA GLY A 426 -34.77 -44.64 10.22
C GLY A 426 -33.65 -45.07 9.25
N SER A 427 -32.42 -45.14 9.81
CA SER A 427 -31.36 -46.18 9.65
C SER A 427 -30.92 -46.64 8.24
N ASP A 428 -29.64 -46.50 7.85
CA ASP A 428 -28.50 -47.33 8.28
C ASP A 428 -27.22 -47.05 7.44
N GLY A 429 -26.06 -47.09 8.10
CA GLY A 429 -24.80 -47.65 7.59
C GLY A 429 -23.94 -46.87 6.59
N GLY A 430 -22.76 -46.38 7.03
CA GLY A 430 -21.64 -46.11 6.11
C GLY A 430 -20.51 -45.19 6.59
N SER A 431 -19.62 -45.70 7.44
CA SER A 431 -18.17 -45.39 7.55
C SER A 431 -17.67 -43.93 7.59
N GLY A 432 -17.06 -43.52 8.71
CA GLY A 432 -16.28 -42.29 8.78
C GLY A 432 -15.59 -42.01 10.12
N ALA A 433 -14.96 -43.01 10.74
CA ALA A 433 -14.12 -42.81 11.92
C ALA A 433 -12.65 -42.64 11.49
N SER A 434 -12.14 -41.41 11.47
CA SER A 434 -10.70 -41.07 11.50
C SER A 434 -10.53 -39.60 11.88
N GLY A 435 -10.71 -39.29 13.17
CA GLY A 435 -10.52 -37.93 13.70
C GLY A 435 -10.03 -37.84 15.14
N ILE A 436 -9.71 -38.97 15.79
CA ILE A 436 -9.40 -38.99 17.26
C ILE A 436 -8.04 -39.61 17.59
N ILE A 437 -7.22 -40.02 16.60
CA ILE A 437 -5.92 -40.69 16.90
C ILE A 437 -4.72 -39.74 16.95
N VAL A 438 -4.81 -38.48 16.48
CA VAL A 438 -3.65 -37.56 16.49
C VAL A 438 -3.51 -36.76 17.79
N ALA A 439 -4.58 -36.57 18.57
CA ALA A 439 -4.53 -35.81 19.82
C ALA A 439 -3.98 -36.60 21.03
N LEU A 440 -3.95 -37.94 20.98
CA LEU A 440 -3.50 -38.79 22.08
C LEU A 440 -2.01 -39.18 22.00
N VAL A 441 -1.37 -39.04 20.84
CA VAL A 441 0.08 -39.35 20.67
C VAL A 441 0.95 -38.16 21.11
N THR A 442 0.49 -36.92 20.92
CA THR A 442 1.24 -35.71 21.34
C THR A 442 1.25 -35.53 22.86
N LEU A 443 0.20 -35.99 23.56
CA LEU A 443 0.08 -35.87 25.02
C LEU A 443 0.91 -36.92 25.79
N LEU A 444 1.25 -38.05 25.16
CA LEU A 444 2.12 -39.09 25.75
C LEU A 444 3.62 -38.78 25.62
N ILE A 445 4.03 -37.97 24.64
CA ILE A 445 5.45 -37.58 24.44
C ILE A 445 5.85 -36.46 25.43
N VAL A 446 4.93 -35.55 25.76
CA VAL A 446 5.18 -34.48 26.75
C VAL A 446 5.27 -35.04 28.19
N ALA A 447 4.53 -36.11 28.51
CA ALA A 447 4.61 -36.76 29.82
C ALA A 447 5.90 -37.59 30.02
N ALA A 448 6.47 -38.17 28.95
CA ALA A 448 7.71 -38.95 29.01
C ALA A 448 8.98 -38.08 29.14
N LEU A 449 8.96 -36.85 28.63
CA LEU A 449 10.08 -35.90 28.72
C LEU A 449 10.04 -35.03 30.00
N GLY A 450 8.86 -34.83 30.60
CA GLY A 450 8.74 -34.14 31.90
C GLY A 450 9.16 -34.99 33.12
N GLY A 451 8.98 -36.33 33.04
CA GLY A 451 9.29 -37.24 34.15
C GLY A 451 10.79 -37.52 34.35
N SER A 452 11.61 -37.37 33.31
CA SER A 452 13.05 -37.65 33.34
C SER A 452 13.88 -36.46 33.85
N ALA A 453 13.40 -35.22 33.70
CA ALA A 453 14.04 -34.03 34.28
C ALA A 453 13.82 -33.91 35.81
N PHE A 454 12.70 -34.42 36.34
CA PHE A 454 12.40 -34.36 37.78
C PHE A 454 13.12 -35.43 38.61
N ALA A 455 13.53 -36.55 38.01
CA ALA A 455 14.26 -37.63 38.69
C ALA A 455 15.79 -37.37 38.82
N LEU A 456 16.35 -36.43 38.04
CA LEU A 456 17.79 -36.12 38.04
C LEU A 456 18.16 -34.92 38.94
N SER A 457 17.20 -34.08 39.37
CA SER A 457 17.47 -32.98 40.32
C SER A 457 17.47 -33.41 41.80
N ARG A 458 17.12 -34.67 42.10
CA ARG A 458 17.02 -35.19 43.47
C ARG A 458 18.17 -36.11 43.91
N ARG A 459 19.20 -36.31 43.08
CA ARG A 459 20.39 -37.12 43.41
C ARG A 459 21.70 -36.34 43.57
N GLY A 460 21.62 -35.01 43.63
CA GLY A 460 22.78 -34.14 43.81
C GLY A 460 22.63 -33.17 44.98
N ARG A 461 22.41 -33.68 46.20
CA ARG A 461 22.72 -33.03 47.49
C ARG A 461 22.25 -33.94 48.65
N ALA A 462 23.24 -34.41 49.43
CA ALA A 462 23.16 -35.20 50.67
C ALA A 462 22.75 -36.67 50.54
#